data_AF-A0A858B3S0-F1
#
_entry.id   AF-A0A858B3S0-F1
#
_cell.length_a   1.000
_cell.length_b   1.000
_cell.length_c   1.000
_cell.angle_alpha   90.00
_cell.angle_beta   90.00
_cell.angle_gamma   90.00
#
_symmetry.space_group_name_H-M   'P 1'
#
loop_
_entity.id
_entity.type
_entity.pdbx_description
1 polymer ?
#
loop_
_entity_poly.entity_id
_entity_poly.type
_entity_poly.pdbx_seq_one_letter_code
_entity_poly.pdbx_strand_id
1 'polypeptide(L)'
;MTSSRAKVMSLDEYMGLMGVRDPLSGYMDDKMKIPHGETQRQTERRQKEAAHARAEYERKREAARTEYKALVDSGKVRPPTEMEKRLKIAQGRPENPAVQAARRVLTRRGIDWRTGRAL
;
A
#
# COMPACT_ATOMS: atom_id res chain seq x y z
N MET A 1 11.15 -31.85 3.42
CA MET A 1 11.10 -30.65 2.55
C MET A 1 10.08 -29.67 3.13
N THR A 2 10.52 -28.73 3.96
CA THR A 2 9.65 -27.65 4.44
C THR A 2 9.33 -26.74 3.26
N SER A 3 8.13 -26.92 2.68
CA SER A 3 7.58 -25.99 1.70
C SER A 3 7.51 -24.61 2.37
N SER A 4 8.45 -23.72 2.05
CA SER A 4 8.42 -22.35 2.55
C SER A 4 7.16 -21.71 1.98
N ARG A 5 6.12 -21.60 2.80
CA ARG A 5 4.84 -21.03 2.40
C ARG A 5 5.07 -19.62 1.84
N ALA A 6 4.66 -19.39 0.60
CA ALA A 6 4.78 -18.09 -0.05
C ALA A 6 4.22 -16.98 0.85
N LYS A 7 4.92 -15.85 0.94
CA LYS A 7 4.48 -14.72 1.76
C LYS A 7 3.24 -14.12 1.14
N VAL A 8 2.13 -14.09 1.88
CA VAL A 8 0.89 -13.43 1.44
C VAL A 8 1.03 -11.92 1.67
N MET A 9 1.12 -11.15 0.60
CA MET A 9 1.32 -9.70 0.66
C MET A 9 0.77 -9.07 -0.62
N SER A 10 0.00 -7.99 -0.47
CA SER A 10 -0.50 -7.21 -1.60
C SER A 10 0.57 -6.27 -2.16
N LEU A 11 0.36 -5.81 -3.39
CA LEU A 11 1.22 -4.79 -4.00
C LEU A 11 1.27 -3.52 -3.15
N ASP A 12 0.13 -3.05 -2.63
CA ASP A 12 0.06 -1.84 -1.79
C ASP A 12 0.87 -1.99 -0.50
N GLU A 13 0.82 -3.17 0.14
CA GLU A 13 1.64 -3.47 1.31
C GLU A 13 3.13 -3.53 0.97
N TYR A 14 3.49 -4.11 -0.18
CA TYR A 14 4.88 -4.12 -0.64
C TYR A 14 5.40 -2.71 -0.93
N MET A 15 4.62 -1.91 -1.65
CA MET A 15 4.95 -0.51 -1.94
C MET A 15 5.05 0.32 -0.65
N GLY A 16 4.23 0.01 0.36
CA GLY A 16 4.35 0.57 1.71
C GLY A 16 5.67 0.23 2.40
N LEU A 17 6.11 -1.03 2.34
CA LEU A 17 7.42 -1.43 2.89
C LEU A 17 8.59 -0.71 2.18
N MET A 18 8.45 -0.46 0.88
CA MET A 18 9.44 0.27 0.08
C MET A 18 9.34 1.80 0.21
N GLY A 19 8.40 2.31 1.01
CA GLY A 19 8.21 3.75 1.23
C GLY A 19 7.62 4.51 0.04
N VAL A 20 7.00 3.81 -0.91
CA VAL A 20 6.46 4.39 -2.16
C VAL A 20 4.97 4.08 -2.35
N ARG A 21 4.26 3.90 -1.23
CA ARG A 21 2.83 3.58 -1.20
C ARG A 21 2.03 4.65 -1.92
N ASP A 22 2.23 5.91 -1.53
CA ASP A 22 1.44 7.02 -2.02
C ASP A 22 1.68 7.24 -3.52
N PRO A 23 0.65 7.68 -4.28
CA PRO A 23 0.80 7.92 -5.71
C PRO A 23 1.74 9.08 -6.05
N LEU A 24 1.93 10.01 -5.10
CA LEU A 24 2.66 11.26 -5.28
C LEU A 24 3.85 11.31 -4.32
N SER A 25 4.88 12.05 -4.74
CA SER A 25 6.00 12.41 -3.86
C SER A 25 5.52 13.44 -2.83
N GLY A 26 5.81 13.20 -1.56
CA GLY A 26 5.59 14.17 -0.46
C GLY A 26 6.55 15.37 -0.47
N TYR A 27 7.41 15.51 -1.50
CA TYR A 27 8.38 16.60 -1.61
C TYR A 27 7.76 18.00 -1.53
N MET A 28 6.49 18.17 -1.92
CA MET A 28 5.83 19.48 -1.90
C MET A 28 5.12 19.78 -0.57
N ASP A 29 4.93 18.80 0.31
CA ASP A 29 4.11 18.95 1.52
C ASP A 29 4.69 20.01 2.47
N ASP A 30 6.02 20.15 2.52
CA ASP A 30 6.73 21.13 3.33
C ASP A 30 6.93 22.49 2.62
N LYS A 31 6.71 22.57 1.31
CA LYS A 31 6.94 23.79 0.49
C LYS A 31 5.71 24.69 0.36
N MET A 32 4.62 24.37 1.05
CA MET A 32 3.35 25.12 0.95
C MET A 32 3.33 26.42 1.78
N LYS A 33 4.27 26.62 2.72
CA LYS A 33 4.29 27.81 3.59
C LYS A 33 5.18 28.91 3.00
N ILE A 34 4.54 29.85 2.30
CA ILE A 34 5.22 30.98 1.63
C ILE A 34 4.68 32.31 2.19
N PRO A 35 5.16 32.79 3.35
CA PRO A 35 4.57 33.94 4.06
C PRO A 35 4.79 35.29 3.36
N HIS A 36 5.80 35.42 2.51
CA HIS A 36 6.14 36.68 1.82
C HIS A 36 5.98 36.60 0.29
N GLY A 37 5.29 35.56 -0.21
CA GLY A 37 5.29 35.23 -1.62
C GLY A 37 6.66 34.75 -2.12
N GLU A 38 6.74 34.43 -3.40
CA GLU A 38 7.98 34.03 -4.06
C GLU A 38 8.20 34.83 -5.33
N THR A 39 9.46 35.16 -5.57
CA THR A 39 9.89 35.75 -6.84
C THR A 39 9.75 34.73 -7.97
N GLN A 40 9.63 35.22 -9.21
CA GLN A 40 9.54 34.36 -10.40
C GLN A 40 10.69 33.34 -10.48
N ARG A 41 11.93 33.78 -10.18
CA ARG A 41 13.11 32.89 -10.18
C ARG A 41 13.01 31.78 -9.12
N GLN A 42 12.49 32.09 -7.94
CA GLN A 42 12.26 31.09 -6.88
C GLN A 42 11.20 30.07 -7.31
N THR A 43 10.14 30.53 -7.97
CA THR A 43 9.08 29.68 -8.55
C THR A 43 9.59 28.73 -9.61
N GLU A 44 10.38 29.23 -10.56
CA GLU A 44 10.99 28.38 -11.58
C GLU A 44 11.93 27.34 -10.96
N ARG A 45 12.72 27.73 -9.95
CA ARG A 45 13.62 26.80 -9.26
C ARG A 45 12.84 25.70 -8.54
N ARG A 46 11.84 26.04 -7.74
CA ARG A 46 11.00 25.06 -7.01
C ARG A 46 10.29 24.12 -7.98
N GLN A 47 9.77 24.63 -9.09
CA GLN A 47 9.11 23.80 -10.10
C GLN A 47 10.09 22.80 -10.74
N LYS A 48 11.33 23.21 -11.03
CA LYS A 48 12.38 22.31 -11.53
C LYS A 48 12.73 21.23 -10.51
N GLU A 49 12.91 21.60 -9.25
CA GLU A 49 13.19 20.65 -8.16
C GLU A 49 12.01 19.68 -7.94
N ALA A 50 10.78 20.18 -7.97
CA ALA A 50 9.58 19.35 -7.86
C ALA A 50 9.44 18.38 -9.05
N ALA A 51 9.75 18.82 -10.27
CA ALA A 51 9.76 17.95 -11.45
C ALA A 51 10.82 16.85 -11.33
N HIS A 52 12.01 17.18 -10.83
CA HIS A 52 13.06 16.21 -10.55
C HIS A 52 12.63 15.19 -9.50
N ALA A 53 12.13 15.65 -8.35
CA ALA A 53 11.66 14.78 -7.26
C ALA A 53 10.50 13.87 -7.70
N ARG A 54 9.59 14.36 -8.56
CA ARG A 54 8.53 13.56 -9.17
C ARG A 54 9.09 12.45 -10.07
N ALA A 55 10.04 12.78 -10.94
CA ALA A 55 10.65 11.81 -11.84
C ALA A 55 11.42 10.72 -11.07
N GLU A 56 12.16 11.09 -10.02
CA GLU A 56 12.85 10.13 -9.16
C GLU A 56 11.87 9.23 -8.40
N TYR A 57 10.78 9.80 -7.88
CA TYR A 57 9.76 9.04 -7.17
C TYR A 57 9.05 8.03 -8.08
N GLU A 58 8.70 8.44 -9.31
CA GLU A 58 8.08 7.52 -10.28
C GLU A 58 9.04 6.37 -10.62
N ARG A 59 10.32 6.64 -10.84
CA ARG A 59 11.34 5.59 -11.06
C ARG A 59 11.40 4.59 -9.91
N LYS A 60 11.37 5.07 -8.66
CA LYS A 60 11.35 4.19 -7.47
C LYS A 60 10.06 3.35 -7.42
N ARG A 61 8.91 3.93 -7.78
CA ARG A 61 7.63 3.19 -7.85
C ARG A 61 7.64 2.13 -8.93
N GLU A 62 8.14 2.45 -10.12
CA GLU A 62 8.27 1.49 -11.21
C GLU A 62 9.18 0.33 -10.83
N ALA A 63 10.34 0.63 -10.22
CA ALA A 63 11.24 -0.40 -9.69
C ALA A 63 10.55 -1.31 -8.66
N ALA A 64 9.82 -0.73 -7.70
CA ALA A 64 9.08 -1.53 -6.71
C ALA A 64 7.99 -2.41 -7.36
N ARG A 65 7.33 -1.92 -8.43
CA ARG A 65 6.34 -2.71 -9.18
C ARG A 65 6.98 -3.87 -9.93
N THR A 66 8.12 -3.63 -10.59
CA THR A 66 8.83 -4.70 -11.33
C THR A 66 9.40 -5.75 -10.39
N GLU A 67 9.96 -5.33 -9.25
CA GLU A 67 10.40 -6.24 -8.20
C GLU A 67 9.26 -7.08 -7.63
N TYR A 68 8.12 -6.46 -7.29
CA TYR A 68 6.96 -7.19 -6.80
C TYR A 68 6.49 -8.23 -7.82
N LYS A 69 6.44 -7.86 -9.10
CA LYS A 69 6.08 -8.79 -10.17
C LYS A 69 7.06 -9.97 -10.22
N ALA A 70 8.36 -9.72 -10.18
CA ALA A 70 9.37 -10.78 -10.13
C ALA A 70 9.25 -11.67 -8.88
N LEU A 71 8.89 -11.10 -7.73
CA LEU A 71 8.63 -11.86 -6.50
C LEU A 71 7.37 -12.73 -6.59
N VAL A 72 6.35 -12.28 -7.31
CA VAL A 72 5.14 -13.06 -7.59
C VAL A 72 5.43 -14.16 -8.59
N ASP A 73 6.13 -13.86 -9.68
CA ASP A 73 6.49 -14.82 -10.72
C ASP A 73 7.42 -15.92 -10.18
N SER A 74 8.33 -15.57 -9.26
CA SER A 74 9.18 -16.56 -8.55
C SER A 74 8.45 -17.36 -7.47
N GLY A 75 7.17 -17.06 -7.20
CA GLY A 75 6.36 -17.74 -6.19
C GLY A 75 6.74 -17.43 -4.74
N LYS A 76 7.64 -16.46 -4.50
CA LYS A 76 8.02 -16.01 -3.14
C LYS A 76 6.92 -15.20 -2.48
N VAL A 77 6.19 -14.42 -3.27
CA VAL A 77 5.07 -13.59 -2.83
C VAL A 77 3.80 -14.01 -3.56
N ARG A 78 2.68 -14.06 -2.84
CA ARG A 78 1.37 -14.30 -3.43
C ARG A 78 0.41 -13.17 -3.02
N PRO A 79 -0.37 -12.60 -3.96
CA PRO A 79 -1.40 -11.63 -3.60
C PRO A 79 -2.47 -12.28 -2.71
N PRO A 80 -2.98 -11.54 -1.69
CA PRO A 80 -4.00 -12.07 -0.79
C PRO A 80 -5.31 -12.31 -1.54
N THR A 81 -5.95 -13.43 -1.22
CA THR A 81 -7.30 -13.75 -1.66
C THR A 81 -8.33 -12.84 -1.01
N GLU A 82 -9.52 -12.73 -1.61
CA GLU A 82 -10.62 -11.94 -1.04
C GLU A 82 -11.01 -12.39 0.38
N MET A 83 -10.84 -13.68 0.70
CA MET A 83 -11.09 -14.19 2.06
C MET A 83 -10.01 -13.76 3.05
N GLU A 84 -8.74 -13.85 2.66
CA GLU A 84 -7.62 -13.37 3.49
C GLU A 84 -7.70 -11.86 3.74
N LYS A 85 -8.10 -11.08 2.72
CA LYS A 85 -8.38 -9.64 2.87
C LYS A 85 -9.50 -9.39 3.88
N ARG A 86 -10.62 -10.11 3.77
CA ARG A 86 -11.77 -9.96 4.70
C ARG A 86 -11.42 -10.41 6.12
N LEU A 87 -10.64 -11.48 6.28
CA LEU A 87 -10.12 -11.91 7.58
C LEU A 87 -9.25 -10.83 8.20
N LYS A 88 -8.34 -10.23 7.42
CA LYS A 88 -7.52 -9.11 7.88
C LYS A 88 -8.36 -7.91 8.32
N ILE A 89 -9.40 -7.56 7.56
CA ILE A 89 -10.34 -6.48 7.93
C ILE A 89 -11.10 -6.84 9.20
N ALA A 90 -11.57 -8.08 9.34
CA ALA A 90 -12.39 -8.52 10.49
C ALA A 90 -11.66 -8.46 11.84
N GLN A 91 -10.33 -8.47 11.83
CA GLN A 91 -9.45 -8.30 13.00
C GLN A 91 -9.36 -6.85 13.49
N GLY A 92 -9.95 -5.89 12.76
CA GLY A 92 -10.01 -4.49 13.18
C GLY A 92 -10.94 -4.22 14.37
N ARG A 93 -11.05 -2.94 14.73
CA ARG A 93 -11.91 -2.49 15.84
C ARG A 93 -13.40 -2.75 15.56
N PRO A 94 -14.17 -3.21 16.56
CA PRO A 94 -15.58 -3.57 16.38
C PRO A 94 -16.50 -2.40 15.97
N GLU A 95 -16.10 -1.17 16.28
CA GLU A 95 -16.87 0.04 15.97
C GLU A 95 -16.87 0.39 14.48
N ASN A 96 -15.88 -0.10 13.71
CA ASN A 96 -15.77 0.24 12.30
C ASN A 96 -16.80 -0.53 11.46
N PRO A 97 -17.66 0.16 10.68
CA PRO A 97 -18.67 -0.48 9.83
C PRO A 97 -18.09 -1.51 8.85
N ALA A 98 -16.89 -1.27 8.31
CA ALA A 98 -16.22 -2.20 7.40
C ALA A 98 -15.84 -3.52 8.10
N VAL A 99 -15.45 -3.44 9.38
CA VAL A 99 -15.12 -4.61 10.20
C VAL A 99 -16.37 -5.43 10.48
N GLN A 100 -17.48 -4.77 10.81
CA GLN A 100 -18.76 -5.45 11.03
C GLN A 100 -19.26 -6.13 9.75
N ALA A 101 -19.18 -5.46 8.61
CA ALA A 101 -19.54 -6.02 7.31
C ALA A 101 -18.68 -7.25 6.97
N ALA A 102 -17.36 -7.16 7.17
CA ALA A 102 -16.45 -8.29 6.95
C ALA A 102 -16.80 -9.49 7.82
N ARG A 103 -17.08 -9.27 9.12
CA ARG A 103 -17.51 -10.33 10.05
C ARG A 103 -18.82 -10.99 9.60
N ARG A 104 -19.85 -10.21 9.25
CA ARG A 104 -21.13 -10.75 8.74
C ARG A 104 -20.94 -11.64 7.52
N VAL A 105 -20.09 -11.21 6.59
CA VAL A 105 -19.82 -11.96 5.35
C VAL A 105 -19.05 -13.26 5.63
N LEU A 106 -18.11 -13.25 6.57
CA LEU A 106 -17.38 -14.45 6.99
C LEU A 106 -18.32 -15.45 7.68
N THR A 107 -19.17 -14.99 8.60
CA THR A 107 -20.16 -15.84 9.27
C THR A 107 -21.15 -16.45 8.29
N ARG A 108 -21.65 -15.68 7.30
CA ARG A 108 -22.53 -16.21 6.24
C ARG A 108 -21.87 -17.31 5.41
N ARG A 109 -20.54 -17.31 5.30
CA ARG A 109 -19.76 -18.34 4.60
C ARG A 109 -19.37 -19.51 5.50
N GLY A 110 -19.81 -19.52 6.76
CA GLY A 110 -19.44 -20.55 7.73
C GLY A 110 -17.97 -20.46 8.13
N ILE A 111 -17.39 -19.26 8.20
CA ILE A 111 -16.00 -19.06 8.62
C ILE A 111 -15.99 -18.22 9.90
N ASP A 112 -15.30 -18.71 10.94
CA ASP A 112 -15.04 -17.97 12.15
C ASP A 112 -14.00 -16.88 11.86
N TRP A 113 -14.39 -15.63 12.07
CA TRP A 113 -13.54 -14.48 11.82
C TRP A 113 -12.37 -14.37 12.81
N ARG A 114 -12.45 -14.99 13.99
CA ARG A 114 -11.38 -14.99 15.00
C ARG A 114 -10.25 -15.94 14.62
N THR A 115 -10.61 -17.17 14.25
CA THR A 115 -9.65 -18.25 14.00
C THR A 115 -9.38 -18.49 12.52
N GLY A 116 -10.22 -17.97 11.62
CA GLY A 116 -10.15 -18.22 10.18
C GLY A 116 -10.55 -19.65 9.78
N ARG A 117 -11.11 -20.44 10.71
CA ARG A 117 -11.54 -21.83 10.50
C ARG A 117 -13.02 -21.89 10.13
N ALA A 118 -13.45 -23.04 9.60
CA ALA A 118 -14.88 -23.29 9.39
C ALA A 118 -15.62 -23.28 10.75
N LEU A 119 -16.81 -22.69 10.77
CA LEU A 119 -17.77 -22.71 11.88
C LEU A 119 -18.45 -24.07 12.02
#